data_AF-A0A962Y874-F1
#
_entry.id   AF-A0A962Y874-F1
#
_cell.length_a   1.000
_cell.length_b   1.000
_cell.length_c   1.000
_cell.angle_alpha   90.00
_cell.angle_beta   90.00
_cell.angle_gamma   90.00
#
_symmetry.space_group_name_H-M   'P 1'
#
loop_
_entity.id
_entity.type
_entity.pdbx_description
1 polymer ?
#
loop_
_entity_poly.entity_id
_entity_poly.type
_entity_poly.pdbx_seq_one_letter_code
_entity_poly.pdbx_strand_id
1 'polypeptide(L)'
;MNSGIQEIRIFLSSPGDVTDERGMALQVIERINNEHAYRSKLKINTVAWEKPGSGTAMPAHLEPQDAIKLGMAEPSQCDLVVVIFWSRMGTPLSEKNLKPDGSL
;
A
#
# COMPACT_ATOMS: atom_id res chain seq x y z
N MET A 1 27.04 3.75 17.93
CA MET A 1 25.59 3.83 17.69
C MET A 1 25.38 3.80 16.18
N ASN A 2 24.49 2.96 15.65
CA ASN A 2 24.36 2.79 14.19
C ASN A 2 23.91 4.09 13.54
N SER A 3 24.78 4.70 12.74
CA SER A 3 24.56 5.98 12.04
C SER A 3 23.95 5.76 10.65
N GLY A 4 23.05 4.77 10.53
CA GLY A 4 22.36 4.44 9.28
C GLY A 4 20.98 5.10 9.21
N ILE A 5 20.52 5.41 8.00
CA ILE A 5 19.13 5.77 7.75
C ILE A 5 18.28 4.52 8.00
N GLN A 6 17.29 4.63 8.89
CA GLN A 6 16.26 3.62 9.07
C GLN A 6 15.30 3.66 7.89
N GLU A 7 15.16 2.55 7.17
CA GLU A 7 14.09 2.41 6.18
C GLU A 7 12.82 1.86 6.85
N ILE A 8 11.66 2.37 6.48
CA ILE A 8 10.33 1.90 6.91
C ILE A 8 9.49 1.67 5.65
N ARG A 9 8.92 0.48 5.51
CA ARG A 9 7.97 0.15 4.45
C ARG A 9 6.54 0.30 4.95
N ILE A 10 5.75 1.15 4.29
CA ILE A 10 4.33 1.31 4.58
C ILE A 10 3.52 0.65 3.46
N PHE A 11 2.77 -0.39 3.80
CA PHE A 11 1.72 -0.89 2.92
C PHE A 11 0.53 0.06 2.97
N LEU A 12 0.20 0.70 1.85
CA LEU A 12 -0.95 1.60 1.73
C LEU A 12 -2.00 1.00 0.78
N SER A 13 -3.16 0.68 1.32
CA SER A 13 -4.30 0.17 0.56
C SER A 13 -5.53 1.05 0.74
N SER A 14 -6.29 1.23 -0.33
CA SER A 14 -7.58 1.90 -0.28
C SER A 14 -8.48 1.41 -1.43
N PRO A 15 -9.80 1.35 -1.25
CA PRO A 15 -10.73 1.22 -2.36
C PRO A 15 -10.78 2.54 -3.17
N GLY A 16 -11.31 2.46 -4.39
CA GLY A 16 -11.28 3.61 -5.32
C GLY A 16 -12.23 4.77 -4.97
N ASP A 17 -13.11 4.62 -3.99
CA ASP A 17 -14.01 5.66 -3.47
C ASP A 17 -13.37 6.59 -2.42
N VAL A 18 -12.09 6.39 -2.07
CA VAL A 18 -11.32 7.25 -1.15
C VAL A 18 -9.98 7.71 -1.77
N THR A 19 -10.04 8.11 -3.04
CA THR A 19 -8.85 8.51 -3.82
C THR A 19 -8.21 9.78 -3.25
N ASP A 20 -8.99 10.72 -2.72
CA ASP A 20 -8.50 11.98 -2.16
C ASP A 20 -7.80 11.75 -0.81
N GLU A 21 -8.35 10.89 0.05
CA GLU A 21 -7.74 10.47 1.31
C GLU A 21 -6.43 9.72 1.09
N ARG A 22 -6.37 8.86 0.06
CA ARG A 22 -5.11 8.21 -0.37
C ARG A 22 -4.08 9.26 -0.81
N GLY A 23 -4.50 10.27 -1.56
CA GLY A 23 -3.66 11.41 -1.95
C GLY A 23 -3.11 12.17 -0.74
N MET A 24 -3.95 12.48 0.24
CA MET A 24 -3.53 13.13 1.50
C MET A 24 -2.55 12.27 2.30
N ALA A 25 -2.76 10.95 2.38
CA ALA A 25 -1.84 10.04 3.06
C ALA A 25 -0.44 10.02 2.38
N LEU A 26 -0.39 10.00 1.05
CA LEU A 26 0.87 10.08 0.30
C LEU A 26 1.59 11.41 0.52
N GLN A 27 0.87 12.54 0.52
CA GLN A 27 1.44 13.86 0.82
C GLN A 27 2.03 13.94 2.24
N VAL A 28 1.38 13.32 3.23
CA VAL A 28 1.91 13.26 4.61
C VAL A 28 3.19 12.42 4.67
N ILE A 29 3.24 11.28 3.97
CA ILE A 29 4.45 10.44 3.88
C ILE A 29 5.61 11.21 3.23
N GLU A 30 5.35 11.88 2.10
CA GLU A 30 6.34 12.71 1.42
C GLU A 30 6.84 13.87 2.30
N ARG A 31 5.92 14.53 3.04
CA ARG A 31 6.29 15.59 3.98
C ARG A 31 7.23 15.07 5.07
N ILE A 32 6.94 13.91 5.67
CA ILE A 32 7.79 13.31 6.71
C ILE A 32 9.17 12.94 6.15
N ASN A 33 9.24 12.37 4.93
CA ASN A 33 10.50 12.07 4.25
C ASN A 33 11.37 13.31 4.02
N ASN A 34 10.76 14.44 3.69
CA ASN A 34 11.46 15.69 3.39
C ASN A 34 11.71 16.57 4.65
N GLU A 35 11.07 16.27 5.77
CA GLU A 35 11.16 17.07 6.99
C GLU A 35 12.56 17.03 7.60
N HIS A 36 13.10 18.21 7.96
CA HIS A 36 14.49 18.35 8.40
C HIS A 36 14.84 17.50 9.64
N ALA A 37 13.86 17.24 10.52
CA ALA A 37 14.04 16.41 11.71
C ALA A 37 14.32 14.91 11.39
N TYR A 38 13.83 14.43 10.25
CA TYR A 38 13.73 13.02 9.89
C TYR A 38 14.53 12.62 8.64
N ARG A 39 14.66 13.50 7.63
CA ARG A 39 15.25 13.21 6.30
C ARG A 39 16.67 12.59 6.28
N SER A 40 17.43 12.70 7.36
CA SER A 40 18.78 12.11 7.52
C SER A 40 18.84 10.89 8.42
N LYS A 41 17.69 10.44 8.94
CA LYS A 41 17.53 9.35 9.91
C LYS A 41 16.50 8.31 9.48
N LEU A 42 15.52 8.72 8.67
CA LEU A 42 14.36 7.96 8.28
C LEU A 42 14.15 8.08 6.76
N LYS A 43 13.79 6.98 6.12
CA LYS A 43 13.30 6.92 4.74
C LYS A 43 12.09 6.00 4.68
N ILE A 44 10.94 6.55 4.34
CA ILE A 44 9.67 5.86 4.20
C ILE A 44 9.48 5.47 2.73
N ASN A 45 9.31 4.17 2.48
CA ASN A 45 8.98 3.62 1.18
C ASN A 45 7.53 3.13 1.19
N THR A 46 6.66 3.67 0.33
CA THR A 46 5.27 3.23 0.22
C THR A 46 5.13 2.05 -0.74
N VAL A 47 4.46 0.99 -0.30
CA VAL A 47 4.06 -0.16 -1.11
C VAL A 47 2.56 -0.04 -1.34
N ALA A 48 2.14 0.18 -2.59
CA ALA A 48 0.73 0.32 -2.96
C ALA A 48 0.41 -0.61 -4.14
N TRP A 49 -0.74 -1.28 -4.07
CA TRP A 49 -1.25 -2.15 -5.12
C TRP A 49 -2.22 -1.33 -6.00
N GLU A 50 -1.69 -0.75 -7.07
CA GLU A 50 -2.31 0.36 -7.82
C GLU A 50 -2.79 0.02 -9.23
N LYS A 51 -3.45 1.02 -9.82
CA LYS A 51 -4.14 0.94 -11.11
C LYS A 51 -3.60 2.02 -12.08
N PRO A 52 -3.49 1.74 -13.39
CA PRO A 52 -3.32 2.75 -14.41
C PRO A 52 -4.73 3.23 -14.73
N GLY A 53 -4.94 3.77 -15.92
CA GLY A 53 -6.27 4.18 -16.36
C GLY A 53 -6.72 5.45 -15.63
N SER A 54 -6.44 5.61 -14.34
CA SER A 54 -6.25 6.90 -13.66
C SER A 54 -4.77 7.29 -13.75
N GLY A 55 -4.46 8.15 -14.73
CA GLY A 55 -3.16 8.78 -15.02
C GLY A 55 -1.95 8.45 -14.13
N THR A 56 -0.95 7.79 -14.74
CA THR A 56 0.43 7.61 -14.23
C THR A 56 0.63 6.79 -12.94
N ALA A 57 0.22 5.52 -12.96
CA ALA A 57 0.84 4.41 -12.21
C ALA A 57 0.63 3.06 -12.95
N MET A 58 1.26 1.97 -12.47
CA MET A 58 1.31 0.64 -13.12
C MET A 58 0.04 -0.26 -12.93
N PRO A 59 -0.10 -1.44 -13.59
CA PRO A 59 -1.42 -1.85 -14.13
C PRO A 59 -2.36 -2.85 -13.38
N ALA A 60 -3.25 -2.34 -12.51
CA ALA A 60 -4.70 -2.65 -12.29
C ALA A 60 -5.29 -4.06 -12.24
N HIS A 61 -5.09 -4.90 -13.26
CA HIS A 61 -5.87 -6.14 -13.40
C HIS A 61 -5.19 -7.28 -12.65
N LEU A 62 -4.83 -6.93 -11.42
CA LEU A 62 -4.15 -7.73 -10.43
C LEU A 62 -5.07 -7.74 -9.23
N GLU A 63 -5.60 -8.92 -8.92
CA GLU A 63 -6.12 -9.17 -7.59
C GLU A 63 -4.97 -8.99 -6.58
N PRO A 64 -5.27 -8.78 -5.28
CA PRO A 64 -4.28 -8.88 -4.19
C PRO A 64 -3.21 -9.96 -4.36
N GLN A 65 -3.62 -11.10 -4.91
CA GLN A 65 -2.80 -12.30 -5.09
C GLN A 65 -1.91 -12.27 -6.34
N ASP A 66 -2.21 -11.44 -7.32
CA ASP A 66 -1.38 -11.26 -8.52
C ASP A 66 -0.30 -10.19 -8.31
N ALA A 67 -0.51 -9.24 -7.40
CA ALA A 67 0.56 -8.35 -6.93
C ALA A 67 1.72 -9.12 -6.26
N ILE A 68 1.38 -10.18 -5.49
CA ILE A 68 2.36 -11.13 -4.92
C ILE A 68 3.14 -11.84 -6.05
N LYS A 69 2.48 -12.25 -7.14
CA LYS A 69 3.14 -12.89 -8.30
C LYS A 69 4.11 -11.95 -9.05
N LEU A 70 3.94 -10.64 -8.93
CA LEU A 70 4.86 -9.64 -9.47
C LEU A 70 6.04 -9.32 -8.53
N GLY A 71 6.16 -10.01 -7.39
CA GLY A 71 7.23 -9.77 -6.42
C GLY A 71 7.08 -8.44 -5.66
N MET A 72 5.87 -7.85 -5.65
CA MET A 72 5.59 -6.74 -4.74
C MET A 72 5.59 -7.23 -3.30
N ALA A 73 6.11 -6.43 -2.38
CA ALA A 73 6.14 -6.79 -0.97
C ALA A 73 4.71 -7.02 -0.44
N GLU A 74 4.52 -8.12 0.29
CA GLU A 74 3.28 -8.40 0.99
C GLU A 74 3.07 -7.42 2.16
N PRO A 75 1.81 -7.22 2.64
CA PRO A 75 1.56 -6.48 3.88
C PRO A 75 2.34 -7.07 5.08
N SER A 76 2.51 -8.40 5.10
CA SER A 76 3.30 -9.16 6.08
C SER A 76 4.79 -8.80 6.09
N GLN A 77 5.29 -8.21 5.00
CA GLN A 77 6.68 -7.81 4.80
C GLN A 77 6.88 -6.30 4.99
N CYS A 78 5.84 -5.56 5.34
CA CYS A 78 5.90 -4.12 5.61
C CYS A 78 5.95 -3.85 7.12
N ASP A 79 6.59 -2.74 7.50
CA ASP A 79 6.75 -2.33 8.90
C ASP A 79 5.48 -1.65 9.46
N LEU A 80 4.64 -1.11 8.57
CA LEU A 80 3.34 -0.53 8.87
C LEU A 80 2.32 -0.88 7.78
N VAL A 81 1.07 -1.12 8.18
CA VAL A 81 -0.08 -1.32 7.29
C VAL A 81 -1.08 -0.20 7.53
N VAL A 82 -1.40 0.57 6.49
CA VAL A 82 -2.41 1.62 6.48
C VAL A 82 -3.49 1.23 5.48
N VAL A 83 -4.73 1.12 5.96
CA VAL A 83 -5.89 0.87 5.10
C VAL A 83 -6.92 1.96 5.30
N ILE A 84 -7.29 2.63 4.22
CA ILE A 84 -8.30 3.70 4.20
C ILE A 84 -9.61 3.08 3.69
N PHE A 85 -10.73 3.40 4.33
CA PHE A 85 -12.05 2.87 3.99
C PHE A 85 -13.13 3.95 4.00
N TRP A 86 -14.15 3.78 3.16
CA TRP A 86 -15.44 4.49 3.27
C TRP A 86 -16.60 3.55 2.91
N SER A 87 -17.15 3.65 1.70
CA SER A 87 -18.41 2.98 1.34
C SER A 87 -18.19 1.57 0.77
N ARG A 88 -17.01 1.30 0.22
CA ARG A 88 -16.64 0.00 -0.35
C ARG A 88 -15.71 -0.77 0.61
N MET A 89 -16.20 -1.88 1.15
CA MET A 89 -15.35 -2.87 1.81
C MET A 89 -14.79 -3.87 0.79
N GLY A 90 -13.86 -3.39 -0.05
CA GLY A 90 -13.14 -4.21 -1.04
C GLY A 90 -13.99 -4.71 -2.21
N THR A 91 -13.46 -5.70 -2.92
CA THR A 91 -14.16 -6.47 -3.96
C THR A 91 -14.62 -7.81 -3.35
N PRO A 92 -15.82 -8.32 -3.66
CA PRO A 92 -16.21 -9.67 -3.25
C PRO A 92 -15.17 -10.71 -3.69
N LEU A 93 -14.76 -11.58 -2.77
CA LEU A 93 -13.80 -12.64 -3.07
C LEU A 93 -14.38 -13.58 -4.13
N SER A 94 -13.66 -13.76 -5.24
CA SER A 94 -14.02 -14.76 -6.24
C SER A 94 -13.86 -16.18 -5.68
N GLU A 95 -14.60 -17.15 -6.22
CA GLU A 95 -14.55 -18.57 -5.81
C GLU A 95 -13.13 -19.20 -5.87
N LYS A 96 -12.20 -18.55 -6.58
CA LYS A 96 -10.78 -18.95 -6.65
C LYS A 96 -9.98 -18.64 -5.37
N ASN A 97 -10.54 -17.81 -4.49
CA ASN A 97 -9.88 -17.23 -3.32
C ASN A 97 -10.50 -17.71 -2.00
N LEU A 98 -11.27 -18.81 -2.03
CA LEU A 98 -11.84 -19.43 -0.84
C LEU A 98 -10.73 -19.95 0.07
N LYS A 99 -11.01 -20.00 1.38
CA LYS A 99 -10.17 -20.67 2.37
C LYS A 99 -10.09 -22.18 2.06
N PRO A 100 -9.10 -22.92 2.61
CA PRO A 100 -8.97 -24.37 2.39
C PRO A 100 -10.20 -25.21 2.78
N ASP A 101 -11.10 -24.66 3.60
CA ASP A 101 -12.38 -25.27 4.00
C ASP A 101 -13.57 -24.91 3.08
N GLY A 102 -13.34 -24.13 2.01
CA GLY A 102 -14.36 -23.66 1.08
C GLY A 102 -15.18 -22.45 1.55
N SER A 103 -14.83 -21.83 2.69
CA SER A 103 -15.50 -20.61 3.18
C SER A 103 -14.87 -19.32 2.62
N LEU A 104 -15.67 -18.24 2.64
CA LEU A 104 -15.22 -16.85 2.42
C LEU A 104 -14.50 -16.33 3.67
#